data_AF-A0A524AJZ1-F1
#
_entry.id   AF-A0A524AJZ1-F1
#
_cell.length_a   1.000
_cell.length_b   1.000
_cell.length_c   1.000
_cell.angle_alpha   90.00
_cell.angle_beta   90.00
_cell.angle_gamma   90.00
#
_symmetry.space_group_name_H-M   'P 1'
#
loop_
_entity.id
_entity.type
_entity.pdbx_description
1 polymer ?
#
loop_
_entity_poly.entity_id
_entity_poly.type
_entity_poly.pdbx_seq_one_letter_code
_entity_poly.pdbx_strand_id
1 'polypeptide(L)'
;MKDRPVTASAVISFSRELEDSSSRFYEELAQRFAECRDTFLGFARDGNKNELLITRTYRETISDALEAGFSFQGLRLEGHLVELTLPVDISLAEA
;
A
#
# COMPACT_ATOMS: atom_id res chain seq x y z
N MET A 1 7.94 15.08 -23.31
CA MET A 1 8.38 15.46 -21.94
C MET A 1 9.04 14.24 -21.35
N LYS A 2 10.31 14.31 -20.91
CA LYS A 2 10.97 13.18 -20.22
C LYS A 2 10.19 12.92 -18.94
N ASP A 3 9.73 11.68 -18.73
CA ASP A 3 9.16 11.26 -17.45
C ASP A 3 10.13 11.66 -16.33
N ARG A 4 9.61 12.37 -15.33
CA ARG A 4 10.40 12.76 -14.17
C ARG A 4 10.79 11.46 -13.45
N PRO A 5 12.07 11.24 -13.09
CA PRO A 5 12.46 10.02 -12.42
C PRO A 5 11.71 9.90 -11.10
N VAL A 6 11.11 8.73 -10.86
CA VAL A 6 10.45 8.42 -9.59
C VAL A 6 11.53 8.33 -8.51
N THR A 7 11.37 9.08 -7.44
CA THR A 7 12.30 9.07 -6.30
C THR A 7 11.97 7.94 -5.34
N ALA A 8 12.94 7.51 -4.53
CA ALA A 8 12.67 6.57 -3.45
C ALA A 8 11.58 7.10 -2.50
N SER A 9 11.64 8.39 -2.14
CA SER A 9 10.58 9.08 -1.39
C SER A 9 9.18 8.89 -1.99
N ALA A 10 9.03 9.01 -3.31
CA ALA A 10 7.75 8.83 -3.98
C ALA A 10 7.24 7.38 -3.90
N VAL A 11 8.12 6.40 -4.12
CA VAL A 11 7.78 4.97 -4.00
C VAL A 11 7.38 4.62 -2.57
N ILE A 12 8.09 5.16 -1.58
CA ILE A 12 7.80 4.90 -0.17
C ILE A 12 6.48 5.53 0.24
N SER A 13 6.19 6.78 -0.15
CA SER A 13 4.89 7.40 0.11
C SER A 13 3.76 6.59 -0.53
N PHE A 14 3.90 6.19 -1.79
CA PHE A 14 2.92 5.35 -2.47
C PHE A 14 2.69 4.02 -1.75
N SER A 15 3.77 3.34 -1.34
CA SER A 15 3.67 2.05 -0.65
C SER A 15 2.97 2.19 0.70
N ARG A 16 3.21 3.30 1.42
CA ARG A 16 2.53 3.58 2.69
C ARG A 16 1.03 3.81 2.50
N GLU A 17 0.67 4.61 1.50
CA GLU A 17 -0.74 4.86 1.17
C GLU A 17 -1.46 3.57 0.75
N LEU A 18 -0.78 2.69 0.03
CA LEU A 18 -1.31 1.39 -0.37
C LEU A 18 -1.56 0.48 0.86
N GLU A 19 -0.62 0.43 1.80
CA GLU A 19 -0.76 -0.39 3.02
C GLU A 19 -1.86 0.15 3.96
N ASP A 20 -1.97 1.47 4.14
CA ASP A 20 -3.06 2.11 4.92
C ASP A 20 -4.42 1.83 4.26
N SER A 21 -4.52 2.06 2.95
CA SER A 21 -5.78 1.83 2.21
C SER A 21 -6.19 0.35 2.23
N SER A 22 -5.23 -0.56 2.06
CA SER A 22 -5.48 -2.02 2.13
C SER A 22 -5.91 -2.44 3.54
N SER A 23 -5.30 -1.86 4.59
CA SER A 23 -5.67 -2.17 5.97
C SER A 23 -7.11 -1.76 6.25
N ARG A 24 -7.53 -0.56 5.81
CA ARG A 24 -8.92 -0.10 5.94
C ARG A 24 -9.91 -0.94 5.14
N PHE A 25 -9.53 -1.36 3.93
CA PHE A 25 -10.33 -2.27 3.12
C PHE A 25 -10.61 -3.59 3.87
N TYR A 26 -9.58 -4.19 4.48
CA TYR A 26 -9.77 -5.40 5.27
C TYR A 26 -10.57 -5.16 6.56
N GLU A 27 -10.43 -4.00 7.20
CA GLU A 27 -11.28 -3.63 8.34
C GLU A 27 -12.75 -3.52 7.94
N GLU A 28 -13.05 -3.00 6.75
CA GLU A 28 -14.40 -2.92 6.22
C GLU A 28 -14.95 -4.30 5.87
N LEU A 29 -14.16 -5.18 5.23
CA LEU A 29 -14.53 -6.58 5.02
C LEU A 29 -14.82 -7.31 6.33
N ALA A 30 -14.02 -7.06 7.37
CA ALA A 30 -14.22 -7.65 8.69
C ALA A 30 -15.54 -7.22 9.36
N GLN A 31 -16.06 -6.04 9.01
CA GLN A 31 -17.36 -5.56 9.49
C GLN A 31 -18.52 -6.22 8.73
N ARG A 32 -18.35 -6.48 7.43
CA ARG A 32 -19.40 -7.05 6.56
C ARG A 32 -19.49 -8.57 6.66
N PHE A 33 -18.37 -9.26 6.84
CA PHE A 33 -18.29 -10.73 6.79
C PHE A 33 -17.78 -11.30 8.12
N ALA A 34 -18.72 -11.56 9.04
CA ALA A 34 -18.40 -12.06 10.38
C ALA A 34 -17.66 -13.41 10.38
N GLU A 35 -17.89 -14.26 9.38
CA GLU A 35 -17.25 -15.57 9.24
C GLU A 35 -15.74 -15.51 8.99
N CYS A 36 -15.25 -14.45 8.34
CA CYS A 36 -13.83 -14.24 8.02
C CYS A 36 -13.21 -13.08 8.81
N ARG A 37 -13.93 -12.56 9.81
CA ARG A 37 -13.57 -11.35 10.56
C ARG A 37 -12.14 -11.39 11.10
N ASP A 38 -11.76 -12.46 11.79
CA ASP A 38 -10.45 -12.54 12.44
C ASP A 38 -9.30 -12.61 11.43
N THR A 39 -9.54 -13.25 10.27
CA THR A 39 -8.61 -13.29 9.14
C THR A 39 -8.41 -11.91 8.55
N PHE A 40 -9.50 -11.20 8.23
CA PHE A 40 -9.42 -9.84 7.69
C PHE A 40 -8.78 -8.85 8.66
N LEU A 41 -9.13 -8.91 9.95
CA LEU A 41 -8.43 -8.12 10.97
C LEU A 41 -6.95 -8.52 11.12
N GLY A 42 -6.61 -9.77 10.83
CA GLY A 42 -5.21 -10.22 10.71
C GLY A 42 -4.47 -9.47 9.61
N PHE A 43 -5.05 -9.42 8.41
CA PHE A 43 -4.47 -8.70 7.27
C PHE A 43 -4.33 -7.20 7.54
N ALA A 44 -5.35 -6.56 8.14
CA ALA A 44 -5.27 -5.15 8.53
C ALA A 44 -4.14 -4.89 9.54
N ARG A 45 -3.93 -5.78 10.52
CA ARG A 45 -2.82 -5.66 11.47
C ARG A 45 -1.46 -5.79 10.79
N ASP A 46 -1.33 -6.70 9.83
CA ASP A 46 -0.07 -6.92 9.13
C ASP A 46 0.25 -5.78 8.16
N GLY A 47 -0.75 -5.22 7.47
CA GLY A 47 -0.58 -4.01 6.66
C GLY A 47 -0.08 -2.81 7.47
N ASN A 48 -0.67 -2.57 8.65
CA ASN A 48 -0.17 -1.54 9.58
C ASN A 48 1.29 -1.77 10.03
N LYS A 49 1.70 -3.03 10.25
CA LYS A 49 3.11 -3.35 10.56
C LYS A 49 4.01 -3.07 9.36
N ASN A 50 3.57 -3.43 8.16
CA ASN A 50 4.32 -3.21 6.93
C ASN A 50 4.53 -1.71 6.69
N GLU A 51 3.50 -0.87 6.84
CA GLU A 51 3.63 0.59 6.69
C GLU A 51 4.72 1.14 7.62
N LEU A 52 4.72 0.70 8.88
CA LEU A 52 5.71 1.09 9.87
C LEU A 52 7.13 0.65 9.46
N LEU A 53 7.30 -0.60 9.03
CA LEU A 53 8.58 -1.15 8.63
C LEU A 53 9.13 -0.43 7.39
N ILE A 54 8.32 -0.25 6.36
CA ILE A 54 8.68 0.48 5.13
C ILE A 54 9.19 1.88 5.49
N THR A 55 8.47 2.61 6.34
CA THR A 55 8.83 3.96 6.76
C THR A 55 10.16 3.98 7.53
N ARG A 56 10.36 3.04 8.46
CA ARG A 56 11.58 2.96 9.26
C ARG A 56 12.78 2.59 8.41
N THR A 57 12.68 1.53 7.63
CA THR A 57 13.75 1.06 6.74
C THR A 57 14.17 2.17 5.80
N TYR A 58 13.22 2.89 5.21
CA TYR A 58 13.54 4.05 4.36
C TYR A 58 14.32 5.12 5.11
N ARG A 59 13.83 5.57 6.28
CA ARG A 59 14.50 6.61 7.08
C ARG A 59 15.88 6.20 7.59
N GLU A 60 16.10 4.92 7.86
CA GLU A 60 17.36 4.39 8.37
C GLU A 60 18.39 4.10 7.27
N THR A 61 17.93 3.82 6.04
CA THR A 61 18.78 3.35 4.92
C THR A 61 19.00 4.40 3.83
N ILE A 62 18.25 5.52 3.88
CA ILE A 62 18.30 6.55 2.85
C ILE A 62 19.72 7.10 2.63
N SER A 63 20.12 7.14 1.35
CA SER A 63 21.37 7.74 0.87
C SER A 63 21.12 8.45 -0.46
N ASP A 64 22.03 9.34 -0.86
CA ASP A 64 21.91 10.13 -2.09
C ASP A 64 21.68 9.27 -3.35
N ALA A 65 22.21 8.04 -3.38
CA ALA A 65 22.03 7.10 -4.50
C ALA A 65 20.58 6.58 -4.62
N LEU A 66 19.86 6.45 -3.51
CA LEU A 66 18.44 6.08 -3.49
C LEU A 66 17.54 7.28 -3.82
N GLU A 67 17.90 8.48 -3.36
CA GLU A 67 17.11 9.71 -3.60
C GLU A 67 17.28 10.30 -5.01
N ALA A 68 18.43 10.10 -5.66
CA ALA A 68 18.69 10.64 -7.00
C ALA A 68 17.91 9.93 -8.14
N GLY A 69 16.96 9.04 -7.81
CA GLY A 69 16.04 8.43 -8.79
C GLY A 69 16.66 7.38 -9.71
N PHE A 70 17.90 6.95 -9.45
CA PHE A 70 18.57 5.89 -10.22
C PHE A 70 17.92 4.53 -10.02
N SER A 71 17.39 4.25 -8.82
CA SER A 71 16.86 2.93 -8.46
C SER A 71 15.48 2.62 -9.07
N PHE A 72 14.74 3.63 -9.51
CA PHE A 72 13.35 3.50 -9.98
C PHE A 72 13.14 4.08 -11.38
N GLN A 73 14.20 4.10 -12.19
CA GLN A 73 14.11 4.59 -13.56
C GLN A 73 13.11 3.76 -14.37
N GLY A 74 12.11 4.44 -14.95
CA GLY A 74 11.07 3.81 -15.79
C GLY A 74 9.87 3.25 -15.02
N LEU A 75 9.87 3.31 -13.68
CA LEU A 75 8.69 2.98 -12.88
C LEU A 75 7.58 4.03 -13.10
N ARG A 76 6.33 3.58 -13.20
CA ARG A 76 5.13 4.43 -13.26
C ARG A 76 4.20 4.01 -12.13
N LEU A 77 3.94 4.90 -11.17
CA LEU A 77 3.12 4.56 -10.00
C LEU A 77 1.63 4.52 -10.33
N GLU A 78 1.20 5.28 -11.33
CA GLU A 78 -0.20 5.42 -11.73
C GLU A 78 -0.79 4.10 -12.23
N GLY A 79 0.03 3.24 -12.83
CA GLY A 79 -0.38 1.90 -13.29
C GLY A 79 -0.59 0.89 -12.15
N HIS A 80 -0.30 1.27 -10.91
CA HIS A 80 -0.43 0.41 -9.72
C HIS A 80 -1.48 0.94 -8.74
N LEU A 81 -2.24 1.97 -9.11
CA LEU A 81 -3.37 2.42 -8.32
C LEU A 81 -4.44 1.32 -8.31
N VAL A 82 -4.87 0.94 -7.11
CA VAL A 82 -5.91 -0.08 -6.91
C VAL A 82 -7.15 0.61 -6.35
N GLU A 83 -8.31 0.33 -6.94
CA GLU A 83 -9.59 0.75 -6.38
C GLU A 83 -9.98 -0.20 -5.25
N LEU A 84 -9.90 0.29 -4.02
CA LEU A 84 -10.18 -0.47 -2.79
C LEU A 84 -11.52 -0.07 -2.17
N THR A 85 -12.45 0.45 -2.97
CA THR A 85 -13.79 0.79 -2.50
C THR A 85 -14.70 -0.41 -2.66
N LEU A 86 -15.35 -0.86 -1.57
CA LEU A 86 -16.25 -2.00 -1.60
C LEU A 86 -17.66 -1.61 -2.08
N PRO A 87 -18.16 -2.19 -3.19
CA PRO A 87 -19.56 -2.07 -3.59
C PRO A 87 -20.49 -2.52 -2.45
N VAL A 88 -21.67 -1.89 -2.32
CA VAL A 88 -22.59 -2.15 -1.20
C VAL A 88 -23.05 -3.63 -1.18
N ASP A 89 -23.32 -4.22 -2.34
CA ASP A 89 -23.89 -5.56 -2.47
C ASP A 89 -22.86 -6.64 -2.82
N ILE A 90 -21.57 -6.40 -2.56
CA ILE A 90 -20.49 -7.35 -2.86
C ILE A 90 -20.64 -8.63 -2.02
N SER A 91 -20.50 -9.80 -2.65
CA SER A 91 -20.43 -11.08 -1.94
C SER A 91 -19.02 -11.41 -1.49
N LEU A 92 -18.88 -12.31 -0.50
CA LEU A 92 -17.57 -12.76 -0.03
C LEU A 92 -16.70 -13.41 -1.14
N ALA A 93 -17.33 -14.00 -2.17
CA ALA A 93 -16.61 -14.62 -3.28
C ALA A 93 -16.11 -13.60 -4.32
N GLU A 94 -16.70 -12.41 -4.34
CA GLU A 94 -16.34 -11.31 -5.24
C GLU A 94 -15.41 -10.29 -4.59
N ALA A 95 -15.35 -10.28 -3.25
CA ALA A 95 -14.42 -9.52 -2.43
C ALA A 95 -13.01 -10.12 -2.45
#